data_AF-A0A965PNJ1-F1
#
_entry.id   AF-A0A965PNJ1-F1
#
_cell.length_a   1.000
_cell.length_b   1.000
_cell.length_c   1.000
_cell.angle_alpha   90.00
_cell.angle_beta   90.00
_cell.angle_gamma   90.00
#
_symmetry.space_group_name_H-M   'P 1'
#
loop_
_entity.id
_entity.type
_entity.pdbx_description
1 polymer ?
#
loop_
_entity_poly.entity_id
_entity_poly.type
_entity_poly.pdbx_seq_one_letter_code
_entity_poly.pdbx_strand_id
1 'polypeptide(L)'
;MNPRLQQIWREAWRPPDRRPPWAWAEDNIRGIPYSPIPGRFRADNSPWLKEPLEALVDPTVRVITLLASVQSSKTTVAEVGLCYIIANLPGPTLWLDQTDEDARDQAESRMGLLFGECQAVTSLFPPNRHLNKTAIKQFTNGMTLWVLGAHNKTNLQRRSIRWLIGDECWRWPTGHMAEAEARVTAFGWLGKCLFMSQGGHQDDDMTKRHLMTDQREWMFACPECGARQPYQWEQIKWSA
;
A
#
# COMPACT_ATOMS: atom_id res chain seq x y z
N MET A 1 21.29 -10.21 34.79
CA MET A 1 21.29 -9.36 33.59
C MET A 1 20.14 -8.37 33.71
N ASN A 2 20.34 -7.08 33.45
CA ASN A 2 19.31 -6.04 33.63
C ASN A 2 18.07 -6.39 32.77
N PRO A 3 16.86 -6.50 33.33
CA PRO A 3 15.63 -6.86 32.59
C PRO A 3 15.36 -5.95 31.39
N ARG A 4 15.71 -4.66 31.51
CA ARG A 4 15.58 -3.68 30.42
C ARG A 4 16.55 -3.98 29.28
N LEU A 5 17.78 -4.39 29.58
CA LEU A 5 18.73 -4.81 28.55
C LEU A 5 18.26 -6.10 27.89
N GLN A 6 17.75 -7.07 28.65
CA GLN A 6 17.18 -8.31 28.07
C GLN A 6 16.04 -8.01 27.10
N GLN A 7 15.14 -7.09 27.44
CA GLN A 7 14.06 -6.67 26.56
C GLN A 7 14.59 -6.02 25.27
N ILE A 8 15.49 -5.04 25.40
CA ILE A 8 16.10 -4.37 24.24
C ILE A 8 16.80 -5.38 23.32
N TRP A 9 17.54 -6.33 23.89
CA TRP A 9 18.20 -7.39 23.12
C TRP A 9 17.19 -8.29 22.41
N ARG A 10 16.11 -8.72 23.07
CA ARG A 10 15.05 -9.52 22.43
C ARG A 10 14.36 -8.78 21.29
N GLU A 11 14.09 -7.49 21.47
CA GLU A 11 13.45 -6.67 20.43
C GLU A 11 14.39 -6.43 19.25
N ALA A 12 15.66 -6.09 19.50
CA ALA A 12 16.64 -5.83 18.45
C ALA A 12 17.01 -7.06 17.62
N TRP A 13 16.98 -8.26 18.21
CA TRP A 13 17.34 -9.52 17.55
C TRP A 13 16.14 -10.34 17.10
N ARG A 14 14.91 -9.81 17.23
CA ARG A 14 13.74 -10.47 16.68
C ARG A 14 13.81 -10.39 15.16
N PRO A 15 13.87 -11.52 14.43
CA PRO A 15 13.87 -11.48 12.97
C PRO A 15 12.57 -10.84 12.47
N PRO A 16 12.62 -10.01 11.41
CA PRO A 16 11.42 -9.49 10.78
C PRO A 16 10.49 -10.62 10.34
N ASP A 17 9.18 -10.42 10.44
CA ASP A 17 8.24 -11.37 9.87
C ASP A 17 8.46 -11.44 8.34
N ARG A 18 8.40 -12.65 7.78
CA ARG A 18 8.59 -12.92 6.36
C ARG A 18 7.38 -13.62 5.72
N ARG A 19 6.29 -13.78 6.47
CA ARG A 19 5.04 -14.29 5.94
C ARG A 19 4.50 -13.32 4.88
N PRO A 20 3.65 -13.81 3.95
CA PRO A 20 2.93 -12.93 3.04
C PRO A 20 2.27 -11.77 3.80
N PRO A 21 2.32 -10.52 3.31
CA PRO A 21 1.82 -9.38 4.07
C PRO A 21 0.35 -9.48 4.45
N TRP A 22 -0.47 -10.12 3.62
CA TRP A 22 -1.87 -10.40 3.94
C TRP A 22 -2.01 -11.34 5.13
N ALA A 23 -1.21 -12.42 5.21
CA ALA A 23 -1.27 -13.38 6.30
C ALA A 23 -0.79 -12.77 7.62
N TRP A 24 0.26 -11.94 7.57
CA TRP A 24 0.70 -11.15 8.72
C TRP A 24 -0.40 -10.17 9.17
N ALA A 25 -1.09 -9.53 8.22
CA ALA A 25 -2.12 -8.54 8.52
C ALA A 25 -3.34 -9.17 9.21
N GLU A 26 -3.72 -10.40 8.86
CA GLU A 26 -4.82 -11.11 9.53
C GLU A 26 -4.60 -11.30 11.03
N ASP A 27 -3.35 -11.39 11.48
CA ASP A 27 -2.98 -11.50 12.89
C ASP A 27 -2.81 -10.15 13.60
N ASN A 28 -2.46 -9.10 12.86
CA ASN A 28 -2.04 -7.82 13.44
C ASN A 28 -3.08 -6.70 13.32
N ILE A 29 -3.99 -6.76 12.33
CA ILE A 29 -5.01 -5.73 12.08
C ILE A 29 -6.36 -6.21 12.64
N ARG A 30 -6.80 -5.58 13.73
CA ARG A 30 -8.04 -5.93 14.45
C ARG A 30 -9.31 -5.51 13.73
N GLY A 31 -9.20 -4.53 12.84
CA GLY A 31 -10.26 -4.14 11.93
C GLY A 31 -9.84 -2.96 11.07
N ILE A 32 -10.67 -2.69 10.06
CA ILE A 32 -10.55 -1.52 9.20
C ILE A 32 -11.77 -0.64 9.53
N PRO A 33 -11.63 0.45 10.31
CA PRO A 33 -12.78 1.16 10.87
C PRO A 33 -13.77 1.75 9.85
N TYR A 34 -13.31 2.04 8.64
CA TYR A 34 -14.11 2.55 7.52
C TYR A 34 -14.57 1.44 6.55
N SER A 35 -14.31 0.17 6.86
CA SER A 35 -14.81 -0.96 6.09
C SER A 35 -16.26 -1.26 6.47
N PRO A 36 -17.14 -1.59 5.51
CA PRO A 36 -18.50 -2.06 5.81
C PRO A 36 -18.50 -3.45 6.47
N ILE A 37 -17.39 -4.19 6.39
CA ILE A 37 -17.24 -5.50 7.02
C ILE A 37 -16.58 -5.31 8.38
N PRO A 38 -17.30 -5.50 9.50
CA PRO A 38 -16.75 -5.35 10.84
C PRO A 38 -15.84 -6.52 11.23
N GLY A 39 -14.96 -6.25 12.17
CA GLY A 39 -14.08 -7.25 12.77
C GLY A 39 -12.70 -7.33 12.11
N ARG A 40 -11.99 -8.40 12.46
CA ARG A 40 -10.59 -8.62 12.09
C ARG A 40 -10.41 -8.66 10.58
N PHE A 41 -9.30 -8.12 10.10
CA PHE A 41 -8.95 -8.23 8.69
C PHE A 41 -8.88 -9.70 8.26
N ARG A 42 -9.52 -10.00 7.14
CA ARG A 42 -9.53 -11.31 6.49
C ARG A 42 -9.30 -11.10 5.00
N ALA A 43 -8.22 -11.66 4.48
CA ALA A 43 -7.86 -11.54 3.08
C ALA A 43 -8.89 -12.25 2.18
N ASP A 44 -9.59 -13.25 2.70
CA ASP A 44 -10.66 -13.96 1.99
C ASP A 44 -11.89 -13.10 1.69
N ASN A 45 -12.09 -11.98 2.39
CA ASN A 45 -13.16 -11.03 2.06
C ASN A 45 -12.93 -10.32 0.72
N SER A 46 -11.66 -10.17 0.33
CA SER A 46 -11.26 -9.53 -0.93
C SER A 46 -10.03 -10.25 -1.52
N PRO A 47 -10.15 -11.51 -1.98
CA PRO A 47 -9.00 -12.39 -2.26
C PRO A 47 -7.97 -11.84 -3.26
N TRP A 48 -8.40 -10.97 -4.17
CA TRP A 48 -7.55 -10.33 -5.19
C TRP A 48 -6.49 -9.40 -4.60
N LEU A 49 -6.56 -9.02 -3.30
CA LEU A 49 -5.52 -8.23 -2.64
C LEU A 49 -4.24 -9.03 -2.32
N LYS A 50 -4.32 -10.36 -2.28
CA LYS A 50 -3.23 -11.22 -1.80
C LYS A 50 -1.99 -11.10 -2.68
N GLU A 51 -2.16 -11.22 -4.00
CA GLU A 51 -1.07 -11.18 -4.96
C GLU A 51 -0.39 -9.80 -5.04
N PRO A 52 -1.10 -8.67 -5.12
CA PRO A 52 -0.49 -7.34 -4.99
C PRO A 52 0.30 -7.14 -3.70
N LEU A 53 -0.19 -7.65 -2.57
CA LEU A 53 0.53 -7.58 -1.29
C LEU A 53 1.80 -8.43 -1.27
N GLU A 54 1.77 -9.62 -1.87
CA GLU A 54 2.97 -10.44 -2.02
C GLU A 54 4.00 -9.78 -2.95
N ALA A 55 3.55 -9.25 -4.09
CA ALA A 55 4.40 -8.52 -5.04
C ALA A 55 5.06 -7.28 -4.39
N LEU A 56 4.39 -6.62 -3.45
CA LEU A 56 4.92 -5.47 -2.72
C LEU A 56 6.25 -5.80 -2.04
N VAL A 57 6.38 -6.98 -1.45
CA VAL A 57 7.57 -7.42 -0.72
C VAL A 57 8.51 -8.32 -1.51
N ASP A 58 8.11 -8.76 -2.71
CA ASP A 58 8.95 -9.57 -3.60
C ASP A 58 10.15 -8.77 -4.12
N PRO A 59 11.41 -9.17 -3.87
CA PRO A 59 12.59 -8.43 -4.32
C PRO A 59 12.75 -8.34 -5.85
N THR A 60 12.08 -9.20 -6.61
CA THR A 60 12.13 -9.22 -8.09
C THR A 60 11.18 -8.22 -8.74
N VAL A 61 10.13 -7.80 -8.03
CA VAL A 61 9.11 -6.89 -8.57
C VAL A 61 9.41 -5.45 -8.15
N ARG A 62 9.69 -4.55 -9.08
CA ARG A 62 10.04 -3.15 -8.76
C ARG A 62 8.88 -2.18 -8.74
N VAL A 63 7.94 -2.40 -9.65
CA VAL A 63 6.81 -1.51 -9.92
C VAL A 63 5.56 -2.37 -9.97
N ILE A 64 4.54 -1.98 -9.23
CA ILE A 64 3.24 -2.62 -9.18
C ILE A 64 2.23 -1.58 -9.65
N THR A 65 1.42 -1.94 -10.64
CA THR A 65 0.39 -1.07 -11.20
C THR A 65 -0.95 -1.75 -11.01
N LEU A 66 -1.81 -1.17 -10.17
CA LEU A 66 -3.15 -1.66 -9.91
C LEU A 66 -4.16 -0.78 -10.63
N LEU A 67 -4.67 -1.29 -11.74
CA LEU A 67 -5.77 -0.69 -12.48
C LEU A 67 -7.05 -1.47 -12.15
N ALA A 68 -7.96 -0.89 -11.38
CA ALA A 68 -9.21 -1.55 -11.02
C ALA A 68 -10.34 -0.53 -10.78
N SER A 69 -11.59 -0.99 -10.84
CA SER A 69 -12.80 -0.18 -10.63
C SER A 69 -12.86 0.47 -9.24
N VAL A 70 -13.75 1.44 -9.05
CA VAL A 70 -14.02 2.02 -7.71
C VAL A 70 -14.47 0.92 -6.75
N GLN A 71 -14.15 1.07 -5.46
CA GLN A 71 -14.54 0.14 -4.39
C GLN A 71 -13.99 -1.30 -4.52
N SER A 72 -12.95 -1.51 -5.33
CA SER A 72 -12.26 -2.80 -5.49
C SER A 72 -11.10 -3.02 -4.49
N SER A 73 -11.09 -2.34 -3.35
CA SER A 73 -10.06 -2.48 -2.30
C SER A 73 -8.61 -2.11 -2.71
N LYS A 74 -8.41 -1.32 -3.78
CA LYS A 74 -7.07 -0.85 -4.20
C LYS A 74 -6.32 -0.15 -3.07
N THR A 75 -6.88 0.92 -2.53
CA THR A 75 -6.28 1.66 -1.41
C THR A 75 -6.01 0.76 -0.20
N THR A 76 -6.88 -0.22 0.06
CA THR A 76 -6.68 -1.21 1.13
C THR A 76 -5.43 -2.08 0.94
N VAL A 77 -5.07 -2.44 -0.30
CA VAL A 77 -3.78 -3.10 -0.58
C VAL A 77 -2.63 -2.25 -0.07
N ALA A 78 -2.61 -0.96 -0.42
CA ALA A 78 -1.54 -0.07 -0.01
C ALA A 78 -1.55 0.20 1.50
N GLU A 79 -2.72 0.37 2.11
CA GLU A 79 -2.88 0.62 3.55
C GLU A 79 -2.42 -0.59 4.40
N VAL A 80 -2.82 -1.81 4.02
CA VAL A 80 -2.40 -3.05 4.67
C VAL A 80 -0.91 -3.30 4.45
N GLY A 81 -0.44 -3.11 3.21
CA GLY A 81 0.98 -3.22 2.85
C GLY A 81 1.84 -2.23 3.63
N LEU A 82 1.35 -1.01 3.83
CA LEU A 82 2.01 0.02 4.62
C LEU A 82 2.17 -0.39 6.08
N CYS A 83 1.14 -0.98 6.70
CA CYS A 83 1.24 -1.52 8.06
C CYS A 83 2.35 -2.58 8.16
N TYR A 84 2.42 -3.47 7.18
CA TYR A 84 3.47 -4.50 7.11
C TYR A 84 4.87 -3.89 6.95
N ILE A 85 5.02 -2.91 6.05
CA ILE A 85 6.28 -2.22 5.80
C ILE A 85 6.76 -1.48 7.05
N ILE A 86 5.85 -0.77 7.75
CA ILE A 86 6.19 -0.06 8.99
C ILE A 86 6.72 -1.02 10.05
N ALA A 87 6.06 -2.17 10.23
CA ALA A 87 6.44 -3.13 11.26
C ALA A 87 7.69 -3.94 10.92
N ASN A 88 7.84 -4.39 9.67
CA ASN A 88 8.81 -5.42 9.29
C ASN A 88 9.92 -4.93 8.36
N LEU A 89 9.67 -3.94 7.50
CA LEU A 89 10.60 -3.49 6.46
C LEU A 89 10.76 -1.95 6.43
N PRO A 90 11.08 -1.31 7.57
CA PRO A 90 11.04 0.13 7.68
C PRO A 90 11.95 0.82 6.65
N GLY A 91 11.46 1.93 6.11
CA GLY A 91 12.23 2.77 5.22
C GLY A 91 11.45 4.01 4.79
N PRO A 92 12.14 5.06 4.33
CA PRO A 92 11.50 6.31 3.89
C PRO A 92 10.37 6.02 2.89
N THR A 93 9.15 6.42 3.24
CA THR A 93 7.94 6.08 2.47
C THR A 93 7.20 7.35 2.09
N LEU A 94 6.86 7.47 0.81
CA LEU A 94 6.07 8.57 0.28
C LEU A 94 4.75 8.01 -0.25
N TRP A 95 3.66 8.41 0.39
CA TRP A 95 2.31 8.25 -0.12
C TRP A 95 1.91 9.54 -0.84
N LEU A 96 1.50 9.41 -2.09
CA LEU A 96 1.00 10.49 -2.91
C LEU A 96 -0.48 10.29 -3.17
N ASP A 97 -1.28 11.28 -2.79
CA ASP A 97 -2.66 11.42 -3.22
C ASP A 97 -2.73 12.47 -4.34
N GLN A 98 -3.92 12.80 -4.84
CA GLN A 98 -4.11 13.84 -5.85
C GLN A 98 -3.61 15.21 -5.35
N THR A 99 -4.23 15.74 -4.29
CA THR A 99 -3.88 17.05 -3.71
C THR A 99 -3.33 16.93 -2.28
N ASP A 100 -2.72 18.00 -1.77
CA ASP A 100 -2.25 18.04 -0.37
C ASP A 100 -3.42 18.03 0.64
N GLU A 101 -4.64 18.37 0.21
CA GLU A 101 -5.86 18.28 1.02
C GLU A 101 -6.34 16.82 1.12
N ASP A 102 -6.45 16.12 -0.02
CA ASP A 102 -6.79 14.69 -0.07
C ASP A 102 -5.79 13.86 0.74
N ALA A 103 -4.49 14.17 0.59
CA ALA A 103 -3.42 13.53 1.34
C ALA A 103 -3.54 13.75 2.86
N ARG A 104 -3.98 14.93 3.30
CA ARG A 104 -4.21 15.21 4.72
C ARG A 104 -5.41 14.41 5.22
N ASP A 105 -6.51 14.37 4.47
CA ASP A 105 -7.67 13.54 4.82
C ASP A 105 -7.27 12.07 4.94
N GLN A 106 -6.62 11.50 3.92
CA GLN A 106 -6.15 10.11 3.94
C GLN A 106 -5.25 9.81 5.15
N ALA A 107 -4.37 10.74 5.54
CA ALA A 107 -3.49 10.60 6.70
C ALA A 107 -4.23 10.63 8.06
N GLU A 108 -5.30 11.41 8.17
CA GLU A 108 -6.05 11.64 9.41
C GLU A 108 -7.27 10.71 9.53
N SER A 109 -8.13 10.68 8.51
CA SER A 109 -9.42 9.98 8.48
C SER A 109 -9.27 8.47 8.29
N ARG A 110 -8.22 8.02 7.60
CA ARG A 110 -8.02 6.59 7.27
C ARG A 110 -6.79 5.98 7.92
N MET A 111 -5.60 6.47 7.59
CA MET A 111 -4.35 5.88 8.09
C MET A 111 -4.25 5.94 9.61
N GLY A 112 -4.61 7.08 10.22
CA GLY A 112 -4.59 7.24 11.67
C GLY A 112 -5.45 6.22 12.40
N LEU A 113 -6.65 5.95 11.87
CA LEU A 113 -7.56 4.94 12.42
C LEU A 113 -7.02 3.52 12.23
N LEU A 114 -6.57 3.17 11.01
CA LEU A 114 -6.02 1.85 10.73
C LEU A 114 -4.79 1.54 11.58
N PHE A 115 -3.88 2.50 11.74
CA PHE A 115 -2.69 2.32 12.57
C PHE A 115 -3.02 2.15 14.06
N GLY A 116 -4.16 2.66 14.53
CA GLY A 116 -4.69 2.37 15.86
C GLY A 116 -5.19 0.94 16.03
N GLU A 117 -5.69 0.34 14.94
CA GLU A 117 -6.15 -1.06 14.92
C GLU A 117 -5.03 -2.08 14.66
N CYS A 118 -3.82 -1.62 14.33
CA CYS A 118 -2.66 -2.46 14.09
C CYS A 118 -1.64 -2.35 15.23
N GLN A 119 -1.69 -3.28 16.18
CA GLN A 119 -0.88 -3.21 17.41
C GLN A 119 0.64 -3.06 17.13
N ALA A 120 1.16 -3.76 16.13
CA ALA A 120 2.57 -3.69 15.74
C ALA A 120 2.97 -2.28 15.26
N VAL A 121 2.08 -1.57 14.57
CA VAL A 121 2.30 -0.18 14.14
C VAL A 121 2.07 0.78 15.31
N THR A 122 1.01 0.57 16.11
CA THR A 122 0.70 1.43 17.25
C THR A 122 1.87 1.53 18.23
N SER A 123 2.57 0.42 18.49
CA SER A 123 3.75 0.39 19.37
C SER A 123 4.95 1.19 18.85
N LEU A 124 4.95 1.56 17.57
CA LEU A 124 6.02 2.31 16.93
C LEU A 124 5.75 3.82 16.86
N PHE A 125 4.59 4.29 17.35
CA PHE A 125 4.35 5.73 17.43
C PHE A 125 5.18 6.39 18.53
N PRO A 126 5.65 7.63 18.32
CA PRO A 126 6.30 8.40 19.34
C PRO A 126 5.31 8.73 20.48
N PRO A 127 5.79 8.92 21.72
CA PRO A 127 4.93 9.24 22.86
C PRO A 127 4.10 10.52 22.66
N ASN A 128 4.61 11.46 21.86
CA ASN A 128 3.93 12.71 21.55
C ASN A 128 2.83 12.50 20.50
N ARG A 129 1.58 12.37 20.98
CA ARG A 129 0.39 12.15 20.15
C ARG A 129 0.12 13.25 19.12
N HIS A 130 0.63 14.47 19.31
CA HIS A 130 0.44 15.56 18.34
C HIS A 130 1.16 15.30 17.01
N LEU A 131 2.25 14.52 17.02
CA LEU A 131 2.98 14.11 15.81
C LEU A 131 2.22 13.07 14.96
N ASN A 132 1.13 12.50 15.49
CA ASN A 132 0.35 11.47 14.79
C ASN A 132 -0.73 12.06 13.88
N LYS A 133 -1.10 13.32 14.06
CA LYS A 133 -2.13 14.02 13.27
C LYS A 133 -1.59 14.70 12.03
N THR A 134 -0.27 14.76 11.86
CA THR A 134 0.34 15.41 10.71
C THR A 134 0.38 14.48 9.49
N ALA A 135 0.40 15.10 8.31
CA ALA A 135 0.70 14.48 7.03
C ALA A 135 2.09 13.81 6.98
N ILE A 136 2.96 14.15 7.93
CA ILE A 136 4.24 13.50 8.15
C ILE A 136 4.14 12.67 9.43
N LYS A 137 4.41 11.38 9.36
CA LYS A 137 4.42 10.47 10.50
C LYS A 137 5.82 9.92 10.69
N GLN A 138 6.37 10.08 11.89
CA GLN A 138 7.67 9.54 12.28
C GLN A 138 7.45 8.37 13.23
N PHE A 139 8.19 7.28 13.02
CA PHE A 139 8.11 6.08 13.84
C PHE A 139 9.40 5.89 14.64
N THR A 140 9.30 5.24 15.80
CA THR A 140 10.43 5.01 16.71
C THR A 140 11.51 4.10 16.13
N ASN A 141 11.19 3.32 15.11
CA ASN A 141 12.15 2.51 14.34
C ASN A 141 12.94 3.31 13.28
N GLY A 142 12.80 4.65 13.26
CA GLY A 142 13.50 5.53 12.34
C GLY A 142 12.83 5.73 10.99
N MET A 143 11.70 5.05 10.73
CA MET A 143 10.92 5.25 9.51
C MET A 143 10.21 6.60 9.54
N THR A 144 10.19 7.28 8.38
CA THR A 144 9.32 8.44 8.15
C THR A 144 8.39 8.14 6.98
N LEU A 145 7.11 8.42 7.18
CA LEU A 145 6.05 8.39 6.17
C LEU A 145 5.63 9.83 5.87
N TRP A 146 5.69 10.21 4.61
CA TRP A 146 5.10 11.46 4.10
C TRP A 146 3.86 11.12 3.31
N VAL A 147 2.74 11.78 3.62
CA VAL A 147 1.48 11.70 2.87
C VAL A 147 1.26 13.06 2.25
N LEU A 148 1.43 13.19 0.94
CA LEU A 148 1.51 14.48 0.24
C LEU A 148 0.69 14.44 -1.05
N GLY A 149 0.39 15.61 -1.63
CA GLY A 149 -0.27 15.71 -2.93
C GLY A 149 0.71 15.62 -4.10
N ALA A 150 0.34 14.86 -5.13
CA ALA A 150 1.10 14.72 -6.37
C ALA A 150 1.02 15.98 -7.25
N HIS A 151 -0.05 16.78 -7.15
CA HIS A 151 -0.20 18.03 -7.91
C HIS A 151 0.91 19.05 -7.61
N ASN A 152 1.42 19.03 -6.38
CA ASN A 152 2.50 19.92 -5.98
C ASN A 152 3.86 19.32 -6.37
N LYS A 153 4.43 19.83 -7.47
CA LYS A 153 5.73 19.41 -8.01
C LYS A 153 6.87 19.44 -6.99
N THR A 154 6.80 20.34 -6.00
CA THR A 154 7.80 20.43 -4.92
C THR A 154 7.86 19.14 -4.09
N ASN A 155 6.73 18.46 -3.92
CA ASN A 155 6.65 17.21 -3.17
C ASN A 155 7.41 16.08 -3.88
N LEU A 156 7.51 16.13 -5.21
CA LEU A 156 8.08 15.09 -6.06
C LEU A 156 9.61 15.17 -6.20
N GLN A 157 10.26 16.25 -5.78
CA GLN A 157 11.66 16.52 -6.15
C GLN A 157 12.67 16.37 -5.00
N ARG A 158 12.23 16.41 -3.74
CA ARG A 158 13.14 16.69 -2.61
C ARG A 158 13.75 15.47 -1.92
N ARG A 159 13.17 14.28 -2.04
CA ARG A 159 13.41 13.17 -1.10
C ARG A 159 13.84 11.89 -1.81
N SER A 160 14.80 11.18 -1.24
CA SER A 160 15.07 9.78 -1.61
C SER A 160 14.08 8.89 -0.89
N ILE A 161 13.34 8.05 -1.63
CA ILE A 161 12.23 7.26 -1.11
C ILE A 161 12.47 5.77 -1.38
N ARG A 162 12.28 4.92 -0.36
CA ARG A 162 12.32 3.46 -0.55
C ARG A 162 10.98 2.95 -1.06
N TRP A 163 9.88 3.38 -0.45
CA TRP A 163 8.53 2.92 -0.78
C TRP A 163 7.71 4.09 -1.31
N LEU A 164 7.42 4.10 -2.60
CA LEU A 164 6.53 5.07 -3.24
C LEU A 164 5.16 4.42 -3.43
N ILE A 165 4.12 5.06 -2.90
CA ILE A 165 2.73 4.66 -3.09
C ILE A 165 2.01 5.84 -3.73
N GLY A 166 1.38 5.62 -4.88
CA GLY A 166 0.50 6.59 -5.53
C GLY A 166 -0.92 6.09 -5.55
N ASP A 167 -1.85 6.89 -5.05
CA ASP A 167 -3.28 6.65 -5.16
C ASP A 167 -3.93 7.61 -6.16
N GLU A 168 -5.04 7.17 -6.75
CA GLU A 168 -5.83 7.92 -7.73
C GLU A 168 -4.99 8.54 -8.87
N CYS A 169 -3.99 7.79 -9.35
CA CYS A 169 -2.96 8.29 -10.27
C CYS A 169 -3.49 8.80 -11.61
N TRP A 170 -4.67 8.38 -12.07
CA TRP A 170 -5.32 8.94 -13.26
C TRP A 170 -5.61 10.45 -13.16
N ARG A 171 -5.66 11.02 -11.94
CA ARG A 171 -5.88 12.47 -11.72
C ARG A 171 -4.59 13.26 -11.59
N TRP A 172 -3.43 12.60 -11.69
CA TRP A 172 -2.16 13.28 -11.56
C TRP A 172 -1.82 14.03 -12.85
N PRO A 173 -1.16 15.20 -12.77
CA PRO A 173 -0.67 15.88 -13.96
C PRO A 173 0.33 15.00 -14.72
N THR A 174 0.27 15.05 -16.06
CA THR A 174 1.16 14.27 -16.93
C THR A 174 2.64 14.51 -16.58
N GLY A 175 3.41 13.43 -16.49
CA GLY A 175 4.83 13.43 -16.14
C GLY A 175 5.12 13.36 -14.64
N HIS A 176 4.15 13.67 -13.77
CA HIS A 176 4.38 13.65 -12.32
C HIS A 176 4.64 12.23 -11.79
N MET A 177 4.06 11.19 -12.40
CA MET A 177 4.35 9.80 -12.04
C MET A 177 5.83 9.45 -12.27
N ALA A 178 6.41 9.88 -13.39
CA ALA A 178 7.82 9.66 -13.69
C ALA A 178 8.73 10.47 -12.74
N GLU A 179 8.36 11.71 -12.40
CA GLU A 179 9.09 12.50 -11.40
C GLU A 179 9.07 11.83 -10.01
N ALA A 180 7.93 11.28 -9.61
CA ALA A 180 7.78 10.53 -8.36
C ALA A 180 8.64 9.26 -8.35
N GLU A 181 8.59 8.47 -9.43
CA GLU A 181 9.38 7.24 -9.56
C GLU A 181 10.89 7.50 -9.54
N ALA A 182 11.35 8.63 -10.09
CA ALA A 182 12.75 9.02 -10.05
C ALA A 182 13.27 9.17 -8.60
N ARG A 183 12.41 9.39 -7.60
CA ARG A 183 12.80 9.47 -6.17
C ARG A 183 13.22 8.12 -5.57
N VAL A 184 12.85 7.03 -6.24
CA VAL A 184 13.10 5.66 -5.76
C VAL A 184 14.47 5.13 -6.20
N THR A 185 15.09 5.80 -7.19
CA THR A 185 16.37 5.39 -7.79
C THR A 185 17.53 5.30 -6.80
N ALA A 186 17.59 6.19 -5.81
CA ALA A 186 18.64 6.20 -4.79
C ALA A 186 18.66 4.90 -3.93
N PHE A 187 17.54 4.18 -3.84
CA PHE A 187 17.45 2.92 -3.11
C PHE A 187 17.83 1.70 -3.97
N GLY A 188 18.37 1.90 -5.17
CA GLY A 188 18.90 0.80 -6.00
C GLY A 188 17.83 -0.24 -6.24
N TRP A 189 18.07 -1.51 -5.87
CA TRP A 189 17.16 -2.66 -5.95
C TRP A 189 16.12 -2.77 -4.81
N LEU A 190 16.28 -2.01 -3.71
CA LEU A 190 15.35 -1.99 -2.57
C LEU A 190 14.15 -1.06 -2.75
N GLY A 191 14.24 -0.12 -3.68
CA GLY A 191 13.17 0.79 -4.03
C GLY A 191 11.92 0.08 -4.59
N LYS A 192 10.73 0.56 -4.27
CA LYS A 192 9.46 0.01 -4.74
C LYS A 192 8.48 1.12 -5.09
N CYS A 193 7.73 0.92 -6.17
CA CYS A 193 6.62 1.79 -6.57
C CYS A 193 5.33 0.97 -6.63
N LEU A 194 4.28 1.44 -5.96
CA LEU A 194 2.92 0.94 -6.09
C LEU A 194 2.05 2.09 -6.60
N PHE A 195 1.57 1.98 -7.84
CA PHE A 195 0.65 2.96 -8.43
C PHE A 195 -0.74 2.34 -8.54
N MET A 196 -1.75 3.07 -8.06
CA MET A 196 -3.13 2.61 -8.02
C MET A 196 -4.03 3.62 -8.72
N SER A 197 -4.94 3.12 -9.52
CA SER A 197 -5.86 3.96 -10.26
C SER A 197 -7.11 3.21 -10.68
N GLN A 198 -8.17 3.97 -10.95
CA GLN A 198 -9.22 3.54 -11.87
C GLN A 198 -8.84 3.87 -13.31
N GLY A 199 -9.65 3.41 -14.27
CA GLY A 199 -9.52 3.80 -15.67
C GLY A 199 -9.71 5.31 -15.84
N GLY A 200 -8.69 5.98 -16.37
CA GLY A 200 -8.68 7.40 -16.65
C GLY A 200 -8.98 7.71 -18.11
N HIS A 201 -8.11 8.53 -18.71
CA HIS A 201 -8.20 8.89 -20.12
C HIS A 201 -7.30 7.98 -20.97
N GLN A 202 -7.65 7.80 -22.25
CA GLN A 202 -6.76 7.12 -23.19
C GLN A 202 -5.39 7.82 -23.23
N ASP A 203 -4.33 7.02 -23.27
CA ASP A 203 -2.94 7.45 -23.33
C ASP A 203 -2.44 8.28 -22.13
N ASP A 204 -3.14 8.25 -21.00
CA ASP A 204 -2.61 8.79 -19.75
C ASP A 204 -1.41 7.98 -19.22
N ASP A 205 -0.68 8.54 -18.25
CA ASP A 205 0.52 7.91 -17.70
C ASP A 205 0.23 6.53 -17.10
N MET A 206 -0.96 6.35 -16.50
CA MET A 206 -1.39 5.07 -15.93
C MET A 206 -1.64 4.02 -17.00
N THR A 207 -2.32 4.39 -18.09
CA THR A 207 -2.61 3.50 -19.22
C THR A 207 -1.32 3.07 -19.89
N LYS A 208 -0.44 4.02 -20.20
CA LYS A 208 0.90 3.72 -20.73
C LYS A 208 1.68 2.80 -19.80
N ARG A 209 1.62 3.05 -18.49
CA ARG A 209 2.28 2.20 -17.49
C ARG A 209 1.73 0.78 -17.50
N HIS A 210 0.41 0.63 -17.44
CA HIS A 210 -0.27 -0.66 -17.43
C HIS A 210 0.08 -1.47 -18.68
N LEU A 211 0.13 -0.84 -19.86
CA LEU A 211 0.51 -1.50 -21.11
C LEU A 211 1.95 -2.06 -21.10
N MET A 212 2.84 -1.52 -20.26
CA MET A 212 4.21 -1.99 -20.10
C MET A 212 4.37 -3.08 -19.01
N THR A 213 3.29 -3.50 -18.34
CA THR A 213 3.33 -4.59 -17.35
C THR A 213 2.90 -5.93 -17.95
N ASP A 214 2.88 -6.98 -17.13
CA ASP A 214 2.36 -8.30 -17.47
C ASP A 214 0.82 -8.39 -17.45
N GLN A 215 0.12 -7.27 -17.21
CA GLN A 215 -1.33 -7.10 -17.35
C GLN A 215 -2.16 -8.24 -16.75
N ARG A 216 -1.80 -8.70 -15.55
CA ARG A 216 -2.53 -9.77 -14.88
C ARG A 216 -3.97 -9.36 -14.57
N GLU A 217 -4.90 -10.27 -14.83
CA GLU A 217 -6.31 -10.10 -14.56
C GLU A 217 -6.77 -11.09 -13.51
N TRP A 218 -7.71 -10.66 -12.65
CA TRP A 218 -8.33 -11.56 -11.70
C TRP A 218 -9.27 -12.54 -12.42
N MET A 219 -8.91 -13.81 -12.38
CA MET A 219 -9.60 -14.89 -13.09
C MET A 219 -10.27 -15.87 -12.12
N PHE A 220 -11.27 -16.59 -12.61
CA PHE A 220 -11.84 -17.74 -11.91
C PHE A 220 -11.41 -19.04 -12.61
N ALA A 221 -11.32 -20.12 -11.84
CA ALA A 221 -11.05 -21.46 -12.36
C ALA A 221 -12.37 -22.17 -12.66
N CYS A 222 -12.46 -22.81 -13.83
CA CYS A 222 -13.59 -23.67 -14.19
C CYS A 222 -13.70 -24.84 -13.18
N PRO A 223 -14.87 -25.09 -12.57
CA PRO A 223 -15.05 -26.18 -11.61
C PRO A 223 -14.81 -27.59 -12.18
N GLU A 224 -14.99 -27.78 -13.49
CA GLU A 224 -14.86 -29.10 -14.12
C GLU A 224 -13.43 -29.39 -14.60
N CYS A 225 -12.79 -28.44 -15.27
CA CYS A 225 -11.48 -28.66 -15.91
C CYS A 225 -10.33 -27.85 -15.29
N GLY A 226 -10.60 -26.93 -14.37
CA GLY A 226 -9.60 -26.08 -13.72
C GLY A 226 -9.01 -24.97 -14.61
N ALA A 227 -9.43 -24.86 -15.88
CA ALA A 227 -8.97 -23.79 -16.76
C ALA A 227 -9.36 -22.42 -16.20
N ARG A 228 -8.43 -21.47 -16.22
CA ARG A 228 -8.67 -20.09 -15.73
C ARG A 228 -9.15 -19.20 -16.85
N GLN A 229 -10.18 -18.40 -16.57
CA GLN A 229 -10.68 -17.38 -17.49
C GLN A 229 -11.08 -16.10 -16.75
N PRO A 230 -11.00 -14.94 -17.42
CA PRO A 230 -11.44 -13.68 -16.84
C PRO A 230 -12.96 -13.59 -16.75
N TYR A 231 -13.46 -12.67 -15.94
CA TYR A 231 -14.88 -12.37 -15.86
C TYR A 231 -15.30 -11.54 -17.09
N GLN A 232 -15.99 -12.20 -18.02
CA GLN A 232 -16.54 -11.55 -19.22
C GLN A 232 -18.04 -11.32 -19.05
N TRP A 233 -18.51 -10.12 -19.38
CA TRP A 233 -19.92 -9.76 -19.24
C TRP A 233 -20.82 -10.64 -20.13
N GLU A 234 -20.32 -11.02 -21.30
CA GLU A 234 -20.99 -11.91 -22.27
C GLU A 234 -21.27 -13.30 -21.69
N GLN A 235 -20.56 -13.71 -20.64
CA GLN A 235 -20.74 -15.01 -19.98
C GLN A 235 -21.83 -14.97 -18.90
N ILE A 236 -22.33 -13.80 -18.50
CA ILE A 236 -23.38 -13.67 -17.50
C ILE A 236 -24.72 -14.05 -18.13
N LYS A 237 -25.28 -15.16 -17.64
CA LYS A 237 -26.61 -15.63 -18.01
C LYS A 237 -27.59 -15.34 -16.89
N TRP A 238 -28.65 -14.61 -17.20
CA TRP A 238 -29.76 -14.40 -16.29
C TRP A 238 -30.72 -15.59 -16.41
N SER A 239 -31.14 -16.17 -15.29
CA SER A 239 -32.30 -17.06 -15.30
C SER A 239 -33.52 -16.26 -15.73
N ALA A 240 -34.16 -16.69 -16.80
CA ALA A 240 -35.43 -16.14 -17.27
C ALA A 240 -36.54 -16.33 -16.22
#